data_AF-A0A6J7R2C6-F1
#
_entry.id   AF-A0A6J7R2C6-F1
#
_cell.length_a   1.000
_cell.length_b   1.000
_cell.length_c   1.000
_cell.angle_alpha   90.00
_cell.angle_beta   90.00
_cell.angle_gamma   90.00
#
_symmetry.space_group_name_H-M   'P 1'
#
loop_
_entity.id
_entity.type
_entity.pdbx_description
1 polymer ?
#
loop_
_entity_poly.entity_id
_entity_poly.type
_entity_poly.pdbx_seq_one_letter_code
_entity_poly.pdbx_strand_id
1 'polypeptide(L)'
;MKRTAIAVLAAAGLAMVAYAPAAVAAPKSYTAAQVAKHATASSCWSIVGKSVYDLTKFIPLHPGGQAMIKSLCGKNGTAAFTGKHSGQATPATTLAKYRIGALKS
;
A
#
# COMPACT_ATOMS: atom_id res chain seq x y z
N MET A 1 -53.21 -38.82 13.79
CA MET A 1 -53.54 -37.80 12.75
C MET A 1 -54.67 -36.92 13.26
N LYS A 2 -54.39 -35.65 13.59
CA LYS A 2 -55.29 -34.49 13.45
C LYS A 2 -54.53 -33.24 13.95
N ARG A 3 -54.56 -32.20 13.11
CA ARG A 3 -53.81 -30.94 13.17
C ARG A 3 -54.67 -29.86 13.83
N THR A 4 -54.09 -29.01 14.69
CA THR A 4 -54.58 -27.64 15.00
C THR A 4 -53.42 -26.91 15.72
N ALA A 5 -52.60 -26.08 15.08
CA ALA A 5 -52.78 -24.72 14.54
C ALA A 5 -52.67 -23.58 15.60
N ILE A 6 -51.52 -22.89 15.52
CA ILE A 6 -51.30 -21.42 15.56
C ILE A 6 -51.44 -20.69 16.92
N ALA A 7 -50.32 -20.08 17.34
CA ALA A 7 -50.32 -18.67 17.76
C ALA A 7 -48.94 -18.06 17.46
N VAL A 8 -48.94 -17.12 16.53
CA VAL A 8 -47.81 -16.26 16.16
C VAL A 8 -47.66 -15.20 17.24
N LEU A 9 -46.45 -15.03 17.78
CA LEU A 9 -46.01 -13.76 18.35
C LEU A 9 -44.70 -13.39 17.66
N ALA A 10 -44.84 -12.67 16.55
CA ALA A 10 -43.74 -11.96 15.93
C ALA A 10 -43.48 -10.69 16.76
N ALA A 11 -42.39 -10.67 17.52
CA ALA A 11 -41.78 -9.43 17.96
C ALA A 11 -40.80 -8.99 16.85
N ALA A 12 -41.22 -8.04 16.02
CA ALA A 12 -40.34 -7.37 15.07
C ALA A 12 -39.37 -6.46 15.86
N GLY A 13 -38.27 -7.02 16.34
CA GLY A 13 -37.12 -6.22 16.77
C GLY A 13 -36.41 -5.71 15.53
N LEU A 14 -36.62 -4.45 15.14
CA LEU A 14 -35.67 -3.76 14.28
C LEU A 14 -34.34 -3.70 15.03
N ALA A 15 -33.42 -4.59 14.70
CA ALA A 15 -32.02 -4.42 15.05
C ALA A 15 -31.54 -3.14 14.35
N MET A 16 -31.30 -2.08 15.11
CA MET A 16 -30.53 -0.96 14.61
C MET A 16 -29.14 -1.49 14.29
N VAL A 17 -28.85 -1.67 13.00
CA VAL A 17 -27.49 -1.85 12.53
C VAL A 17 -26.77 -0.53 12.79
N ALA A 18 -26.11 -0.44 13.94
CA ALA A 18 -25.22 0.66 14.22
C ALA A 18 -24.09 0.60 13.19
N TYR A 19 -24.14 1.49 12.20
CA TYR A 19 -23.05 1.71 11.27
C TYR A 19 -21.96 2.46 12.06
N ALA A 20 -21.08 1.70 12.71
CA ALA A 20 -19.86 2.27 13.27
C ALA A 20 -19.04 2.83 12.10
N PRO A 21 -18.59 4.10 12.15
CA PRO A 21 -17.68 4.59 11.12
C PRO A 21 -16.44 3.69 11.13
N ALA A 22 -16.13 3.08 10.00
CA ALA A 22 -14.84 2.42 9.80
C ALA A 22 -13.77 3.45 10.16
N ALA A 23 -13.05 3.21 11.26
CA ALA A 23 -11.94 4.04 11.65
C ALA A 23 -11.01 4.14 10.44
N VAL A 24 -10.91 5.33 9.86
CA VAL A 24 -10.01 5.58 8.73
C VAL A 24 -8.60 5.37 9.28
N ALA A 25 -8.04 4.19 9.03
CA ALA A 25 -6.73 3.81 9.53
C ALA A 25 -5.73 4.89 9.09
N ALA A 26 -5.01 5.47 10.05
CA ALA A 26 -4.00 6.48 9.78
C ALA A 26 -3.00 5.96 8.73
N PRO A 27 -2.50 6.83 7.83
CA PRO A 27 -1.57 6.41 6.80
C PRO A 27 -0.30 5.81 7.43
N LYS A 28 0.06 4.59 6.99
CA LYS A 28 1.26 3.89 7.45
C LYS A 28 2.51 4.75 7.19
N SER A 29 3.45 4.76 8.14
CA SER A 29 4.74 5.44 8.02
C SER A 29 5.89 4.51 8.40
N TYR A 30 7.06 4.72 7.78
CA TYR A 30 8.25 3.89 7.98
C TYR A 30 9.50 4.75 8.16
N THR A 31 10.43 4.30 8.99
CA THR A 31 11.76 4.92 9.12
C THR A 31 12.69 4.45 8.01
N ALA A 32 13.77 5.21 7.76
CA ALA A 32 14.82 4.76 6.84
C ALA A 32 15.45 3.43 7.27
N ALA A 33 15.56 3.18 8.57
CA ALA A 33 16.06 1.91 9.11
C ALA A 33 15.13 0.72 8.80
N GLN A 34 13.80 0.93 8.79
CA GLN A 34 12.86 -0.10 8.35
C GLN A 34 13.02 -0.36 6.86
N VAL A 35 13.16 0.69 6.04
CA VAL A 35 13.41 0.55 4.59
C VAL A 35 14.69 -0.25 4.31
N ALA A 36 15.77 0.03 5.03
CA ALA A 36 17.07 -0.63 4.86
C ALA A 36 17.03 -2.17 5.03
N LYS A 37 16.03 -2.72 5.73
CA LYS A 37 15.83 -4.17 5.86
C LYS A 37 15.37 -4.83 4.56
N HIS A 38 14.83 -4.06 3.63
CA HIS A 38 14.31 -4.52 2.34
C HIS A 38 15.31 -4.18 1.22
N ALA A 39 16.52 -4.72 1.33
CA ALA A 39 17.68 -4.42 0.47
C ALA A 39 17.96 -5.47 -0.62
N THR A 40 17.03 -6.38 -0.91
CA THR A 40 17.26 -7.49 -1.85
C THR A 40 16.21 -7.51 -2.96
N ALA A 41 16.47 -8.21 -4.07
CA ALA A 41 15.51 -8.29 -5.18
C ALA A 41 14.20 -9.01 -4.80
N SER A 42 14.22 -9.91 -3.81
CA SER A 42 13.03 -10.60 -3.30
C SER A 42 12.26 -9.76 -2.26
N SER A 43 12.84 -8.66 -1.80
CA SER A 43 12.25 -7.73 -0.83
C SER A 43 12.93 -6.38 -0.98
N CYS A 44 12.41 -5.55 -1.87
CA CYS A 44 13.04 -4.32 -2.33
C CYS A 44 12.18 -3.10 -2.02
N TRP A 45 12.53 -2.35 -0.98
CA TRP A 45 11.89 -1.05 -0.72
C TRP A 45 12.83 0.09 -1.07
N SER A 46 12.27 1.25 -1.42
CA SER A 46 13.05 2.45 -1.65
C SER A 46 12.29 3.69 -1.21
N ILE A 47 13.03 4.73 -0.82
CA ILE A 47 12.49 6.05 -0.51
C ILE A 47 12.60 6.93 -1.76
N VAL A 48 11.49 7.61 -2.12
CA VAL A 48 11.49 8.70 -3.10
C VAL A 48 10.72 9.88 -2.52
N GLY A 49 11.44 10.99 -2.29
CA GLY A 49 10.93 12.15 -1.58
C GLY A 49 10.55 11.79 -0.14
N LYS A 50 9.29 12.05 0.23
CA LYS A 50 8.73 11.78 1.57
C LYS A 50 7.90 10.49 1.63
N SER A 51 8.04 9.60 0.66
CA SER A 51 7.26 8.35 0.57
C SER A 51 8.15 7.13 0.43
N VAL A 52 7.62 6.00 0.87
CA VAL A 52 8.25 4.68 0.80
C VAL A 52 7.46 3.79 -0.16
N TYR A 53 8.19 3.06 -0.99
CA TYR A 53 7.65 2.24 -2.06
C TYR A 53 8.18 0.81 -1.96
N ASP A 54 7.31 -0.17 -2.17
CA ASP A 54 7.70 -1.56 -2.38
C ASP A 54 7.83 -1.84 -3.88
N LEU A 55 9.06 -1.91 -4.35
CA LEU A 55 9.39 -2.06 -5.76
C LEU A 55 9.64 -3.52 -6.15
N THR A 56 9.45 -4.48 -5.24
CA THR A 56 9.78 -5.90 -5.46
C THR A 56 9.15 -6.44 -6.74
N LYS A 57 7.85 -6.19 -6.94
CA LYS A 57 7.13 -6.62 -8.15
C LYS A 57 7.40 -5.75 -9.37
N PHE A 58 7.96 -4.55 -9.18
CA PHE A 58 8.27 -3.64 -10.28
C PHE A 58 9.63 -3.93 -10.94
N ILE A 59 10.55 -4.58 -10.23
CA ILE A 59 11.90 -4.91 -10.75
C ILE A 59 11.87 -5.44 -12.20
N PRO A 60 11.11 -6.51 -12.54
CA PRO A 60 11.12 -7.04 -13.90
C PRO A 60 10.37 -6.19 -14.93
N LEU A 61 9.60 -5.19 -14.47
CA LEU A 61 8.74 -4.36 -15.30
C LEU A 61 9.37 -2.99 -15.62
N HIS A 62 10.51 -2.67 -15.01
CA HIS A 62 11.12 -1.36 -15.15
C HIS A 62 11.72 -1.15 -16.56
N PRO A 63 11.22 -0.20 -17.36
CA PRO A 63 11.71 0.03 -18.73
C PRO A 63 13.19 0.43 -18.80
N GLY A 64 13.72 1.10 -17.77
CA GLY A 64 15.13 1.46 -17.67
C GLY A 64 16.05 0.30 -17.22
N GLY A 65 15.53 -0.92 -17.15
CA GLY A 65 16.26 -2.13 -16.79
C GLY A 65 16.21 -2.45 -15.30
N GLN A 66 16.23 -3.76 -14.98
CA GLN A 66 16.08 -4.26 -13.61
C GLN A 66 17.20 -3.78 -12.66
N ALA A 67 18.42 -3.66 -13.17
CA ALA A 67 19.60 -3.27 -12.39
C ALA A 67 19.44 -1.90 -11.72
N MET A 68 18.71 -0.98 -12.37
CA MET A 68 18.45 0.35 -11.83
C MET A 68 17.58 0.31 -10.57
N ILE A 69 16.62 -0.61 -10.49
CA ILE A 69 15.79 -0.78 -9.28
C ILE A 69 16.55 -1.57 -8.23
N LYS A 70 17.23 -2.66 -8.62
CA LYS A 70 18.00 -3.51 -7.69
C LYS A 70 19.06 -2.72 -6.91
N SER A 71 19.69 -1.72 -7.54
CA SER A 71 20.69 -0.87 -6.87
C SER A 71 20.12 0.05 -5.78
N LEU A 72 18.80 0.29 -5.80
CA LEU A 72 18.07 1.18 -4.90
C LEU A 72 17.35 0.46 -3.75
N CYS A 73 17.34 -0.87 -3.73
CA CYS A 73 16.73 -1.64 -2.64
C CYS A 73 17.38 -1.27 -1.31
N GLY A 74 16.55 -0.95 -0.32
CA GLY A 74 16.95 -0.55 1.02
C GLY A 74 17.47 0.88 1.13
N LYS A 75 17.37 1.69 0.07
CA LYS A 75 18.03 3.00 0.00
C LYS A 75 17.07 4.16 -0.28
N ASN A 76 17.58 5.37 -0.09
CA ASN A 76 16.95 6.58 -0.62
C ASN A 76 17.32 6.77 -2.09
N GLY A 77 16.37 6.49 -2.98
CA GLY A 77 16.49 6.63 -4.42
C GLY A 77 16.00 7.96 -4.98
N THR A 78 15.75 8.96 -4.14
CA THR A 78 15.17 10.25 -4.57
C THR A 78 15.99 10.89 -5.68
N ALA A 79 17.30 11.03 -5.51
CA ALA A 79 18.18 11.65 -6.51
C ALA A 79 18.24 10.85 -7.81
N ALA A 80 18.23 9.52 -7.73
CA ALA A 80 18.23 8.65 -8.91
C ALA A 80 16.92 8.78 -9.70
N PHE A 81 15.79 8.82 -9.01
CA PHE A 81 14.49 9.00 -9.64
C PHE A 81 14.35 10.40 -10.26
N THR A 82 14.64 11.47 -9.52
CA THR A 82 14.52 12.84 -10.03
C THR A 82 15.50 13.10 -11.17
N GLY A 83 16.73 12.61 -11.09
CA GLY A 83 17.74 12.78 -12.13
C GLY A 83 17.39 12.12 -13.48
N LYS A 84 16.44 11.17 -13.52
CA LYS A 84 16.02 10.48 -14.75
C LYS A 84 14.57 10.75 -15.15
N HIS A 85 13.69 11.01 -14.19
CA HIS A 85 12.24 11.08 -14.41
C HIS A 85 11.59 12.40 -13.98
N SER A 86 12.38 13.44 -13.66
CA SER A 86 11.82 14.76 -13.38
C SER A 86 10.93 15.24 -14.54
N GLY A 87 9.76 15.79 -14.19
CA GLY A 87 8.78 16.31 -15.16
C GLY A 87 7.98 15.26 -15.94
N GLN A 88 8.24 13.95 -15.76
CA GLN A 88 7.54 12.91 -16.49
C GLN A 88 6.33 12.37 -15.70
N ALA A 89 5.14 12.45 -16.30
CA ALA A 89 3.90 11.98 -15.68
C ALA A 89 3.84 10.44 -15.54
N THR A 90 4.28 9.70 -16.57
CA THR A 90 4.17 8.23 -16.60
C THR A 90 5.01 7.53 -15.51
N PRO A 91 6.29 7.87 -15.28
CA PRO A 91 7.05 7.28 -14.18
C PRO A 91 6.49 7.66 -12.80
N ALA A 92 6.03 8.91 -12.63
CA ALA A 92 5.46 9.37 -11.37
C ALA A 92 4.16 8.60 -11.02
N THR A 93 3.25 8.47 -11.98
CA THR A 93 2.00 7.70 -11.82
C THR A 93 2.24 6.20 -11.66
N THR A 94 3.26 5.66 -12.34
CA THR A 94 3.67 4.26 -12.18
C THR A 94 4.23 4.01 -10.78
N LEU A 95 5.13 4.87 -10.29
CA LEU A 95 5.72 4.75 -8.96
C LEU A 95 4.65 4.82 -7.86
N ALA A 96 3.64 5.68 -8.02
CA ALA A 96 2.55 5.83 -7.05
C ALA A 96 1.79 4.52 -6.75
N LYS A 97 1.70 3.59 -7.72
CA LYS A 97 1.06 2.27 -7.54
C LYS A 97 1.77 1.39 -6.52
N TYR A 98 3.06 1.65 -6.27
CA TYR A 98 3.90 0.87 -5.38
C TYR A 98 4.09 1.52 -4.00
N ARG A 99 3.40 2.64 -3.74
CA ARG A 99 3.53 3.37 -2.47
C ARG A 99 2.93 2.57 -1.32
N ILE A 100 3.72 2.35 -0.27
CA ILE A 100 3.28 1.63 0.94
C ILE A 100 3.08 2.53 2.15
N GLY A 101 3.59 3.77 2.12
CA GLY A 101 3.44 4.73 3.21
C GLY A 101 4.30 5.98 3.07
N ALA A 102 4.28 6.80 4.11
CA ALA A 102 5.15 7.97 4.24
C ALA A 102 6.50 7.61 4.88
N LEU A 103 7.54 8.39 4.57
CA LEU A 103 8.77 8.37 5.35
C LEU A 103 8.53 9.09 6.68
N LYS A 104 8.83 8.43 7.79
CA LYS A 104 8.81 9.03 9.12
C LYS A 104 10.07 9.90 9.29
N SER A 105 9.85 11.15 9.66
CA SER A 105 10.90 12.13 9.99
C SER A 105 11.73 11.69 11.20
#